data_AF-A0A7X0C8V2-F1
#
_entry.id   AF-A0A7X0C8V2-F1
#
_cell.length_a   1.000
_cell.length_b   1.000
_cell.length_c   1.000
_cell.angle_alpha   90.00
_cell.angle_beta   90.00
_cell.angle_gamma   90.00
#
_symmetry.space_group_name_H-M   'P 1'
#
loop_
_entity.id
_entity.type
_entity.pdbx_description
1 polymer ?
#
loop_
_entity_poly.entity_id
_entity_poly.type
_entity_poly.pdbx_seq_one_letter_code
_entity_poly.pdbx_strand_id
1 'polypeptide(L)'
;MDHSSHTTLLQAGGHTNIPDRMRELLARAAQDHVYEQRTQGAVLDEIRQRLEGMEWLLREVRERELGGLSGTLETVNGRLDDIAAKPPMWAEGLAQHVEAVRDHVDAVGEQVGTVDARVESVTQRVAPLGELATMWADLTTIGGGVEETLKRLETVLDSSEGIARRMGDFAATLSQLHSSMEVAAGRFTRLDKSIAELASRTDHVEGVLAELSAGLDGRLSATAELVGAQLDERLAATQQHFGTRLDDAEHRLTGQLQDAEQRVTGRLDGRLKAIESRLDGVDGRIEATGEGFADLDGRLDGIDGRITAIDSRLTTVDQRVVSVDGRLGAIDGRMDGRFTTLDDRVAATDQHLSEAATRNEGRFNHLDNNLESLDERIGELEEHLTTRFDQVDSTVNGRFNTVDTKLAAGFETVSGRIEAVDGTVTTRLDTIDSGLDTRFTAVNSSLQTRFDTVGTRFDGVDGRLTDLAARAEQAGEQLENVDDRVEAVNQRVGQLPATLAIGERIDELLAAQTADQAQRLTAAAAALTEIVQARPDRDELTQTVTGIVHPATTGLTKRLGALEETMLALAEALLRPTRPKD
;
A
#
# COMPACT_ATOMS: atom_id res chain seq x y z
N MET A 1 -23.43 70.89 -22.76
CA MET A 1 -24.65 70.54 -22.01
C MET A 1 -24.27 69.32 -21.18
N ASP A 2 -23.69 69.51 -19.99
CA ASP A 2 -24.36 69.84 -18.72
C ASP A 2 -24.65 68.53 -17.95
N HIS A 3 -24.30 68.30 -16.67
CA HIS A 3 -23.88 69.15 -15.56
C HIS A 3 -22.99 68.39 -14.54
N SER A 4 -22.24 69.17 -13.77
CA SER A 4 -21.45 68.88 -12.57
C SER A 4 -22.25 68.30 -11.39
N SER A 5 -21.53 67.62 -10.45
CA SER A 5 -21.86 67.60 -9.01
C SER A 5 -20.61 67.36 -8.13
N HIS A 6 -20.07 68.47 -7.61
CA HIS A 6 -19.45 68.73 -6.28
C HIS A 6 -18.74 67.60 -5.50
N THR A 7 -17.46 67.70 -5.13
CA THR A 7 -16.83 68.62 -4.12
C THR A 7 -17.21 68.34 -2.66
N THR A 8 -16.45 67.48 -1.97
CA THR A 8 -16.15 67.48 -0.51
C THR A 8 -15.22 66.27 -0.26
N LEU A 9 -13.96 66.34 0.15
CA LEU A 9 -13.43 66.79 1.44
C LEU A 9 -11.89 66.72 1.33
N LEU A 10 -11.22 67.87 1.43
CA LEU A 10 -9.78 67.94 1.73
C LEU A 10 -9.60 68.98 2.84
N GLN A 11 -9.72 68.55 4.11
CA GLN A 11 -9.13 69.29 5.22
C GLN A 11 -9.05 68.46 6.50
N ALA A 12 -7.87 67.94 6.79
CA ALA A 12 -7.39 67.73 8.16
C ALA A 12 -5.85 67.65 8.13
N GLY A 13 -5.21 68.79 8.38
CA GLY A 13 -3.78 68.86 8.68
C GLY A 13 -3.55 68.47 10.13
N GLY A 14 -2.78 67.41 10.34
CA GLY A 14 -2.10 67.10 11.59
C GLY A 14 -0.65 66.76 11.22
N HIS A 15 0.28 67.63 11.61
CA HIS A 15 1.71 67.46 11.36
C HIS A 15 2.25 66.29 12.20
N THR A 16 2.18 65.07 11.67
CA THR A 16 3.09 63.99 12.05
C THR A 16 4.35 64.12 11.21
N ASN A 17 5.51 64.01 11.85
CA ASN A 17 6.81 64.17 11.20
C ASN A 17 6.89 63.25 9.97
N ILE A 18 7.35 63.78 8.84
CA ILE A 18 7.54 63.08 7.56
C ILE A 18 8.08 61.64 7.71
N PRO A 19 9.05 61.35 8.60
CA PRO A 19 9.49 59.96 8.85
C PRO A 19 8.43 59.01 9.42
N ASP A 20 7.51 59.46 10.27
CA ASP A 20 6.45 58.61 10.82
C ASP A 20 5.36 58.34 9.80
N ARG A 21 5.03 59.33 8.95
CA ARG A 21 4.11 59.16 7.82
C ARG A 21 4.70 58.24 6.75
N MET A 22 6.00 58.31 6.51
CA MET A 22 6.71 57.35 5.65
C MET A 22 6.73 55.95 6.27
N ARG A 23 6.92 55.81 7.59
CA ARG A 23 6.83 54.51 8.27
C ARG A 23 5.43 53.93 8.21
N GLU A 24 4.39 54.73 8.38
CA GLU A 24 3.01 54.28 8.31
C GLU A 24 2.61 53.91 6.87
N LEU A 25 3.05 54.68 5.87
CA LEU A 25 2.88 54.32 4.46
C LEU A 25 3.68 53.08 4.06
N LEU A 26 4.91 52.91 4.56
CA LEU A 26 5.71 51.72 4.32
C LEU A 26 5.15 50.49 5.05
N ALA A 27 4.67 50.66 6.29
CA ALA A 27 4.01 49.59 7.03
C ALA A 27 2.71 49.18 6.34
N ARG A 28 1.94 50.15 5.83
CA ARG A 28 0.72 49.88 5.07
C ARG A 28 1.00 49.26 3.71
N ALA A 29 2.00 49.73 2.99
CA ALA A 29 2.44 49.11 1.74
C ALA A 29 2.99 47.69 1.96
N ALA A 30 3.71 47.44 3.05
CA ALA A 30 4.17 46.10 3.41
C ALA A 30 3.00 45.18 3.79
N GLN A 31 2.02 45.69 4.53
CA GLN A 31 0.81 44.95 4.89
C GLN A 31 -0.04 44.63 3.66
N ASP A 32 -0.21 45.60 2.75
CA ASP A 32 -0.94 45.43 1.50
C ASP A 32 -0.21 44.43 0.58
N HIS A 33 1.12 44.48 0.51
CA HIS A 33 1.90 43.51 -0.26
C HIS A 33 1.83 42.09 0.32
N VAL A 34 1.75 41.93 1.66
CA VAL A 34 1.54 40.62 2.30
C VAL A 34 0.12 40.11 2.06
N TYR A 35 -0.88 41.00 2.06
CA TYR A 35 -2.25 40.64 1.73
C TYR A 35 -2.37 40.24 0.26
N GLU A 36 -1.72 40.98 -0.63
CA GLU A 36 -1.67 40.71 -2.06
C GLU A 36 -0.95 39.40 -2.37
N GLN A 37 0.15 39.09 -1.67
CA GLN A 37 0.82 37.78 -1.76
C GLN A 37 -0.06 36.63 -1.27
N ARG A 38 -0.86 36.83 -0.20
CA ARG A 38 -1.82 35.81 0.25
C ARG A 38 -2.95 35.60 -0.75
N THR A 39 -3.47 36.66 -1.34
CA THR A 39 -4.52 36.55 -2.36
C THR A 39 -3.99 35.96 -3.66
N GLN A 40 -2.76 36.30 -4.07
CA GLN A 40 -2.09 35.67 -5.21
C GLN A 40 -1.82 34.19 -4.93
N GLY A 41 -1.43 33.82 -3.71
CA GLY A 41 -1.29 32.42 -3.29
C GLY A 41 -2.60 31.64 -3.40
N ALA A 42 -3.71 32.21 -2.89
CA ALA A 42 -5.03 31.59 -2.98
C ALA A 42 -5.51 31.43 -4.44
N VAL A 43 -5.25 32.42 -5.29
CA VAL A 43 -5.57 32.35 -6.73
C VAL A 43 -4.72 31.29 -7.43
N LEU A 44 -3.43 31.15 -7.09
CA LEU A 44 -2.56 30.12 -7.65
C LEU A 44 -2.99 28.71 -7.21
N ASP A 45 -3.43 28.54 -5.97
CA ASP A 45 -3.97 27.27 -5.49
C ASP A 45 -5.30 26.92 -6.18
N GLU A 46 -6.18 27.89 -6.41
CA GLU A 46 -7.41 27.66 -7.19
C GLU A 46 -7.10 27.30 -8.66
N ILE A 47 -6.13 27.96 -9.27
CA ILE A 47 -5.68 27.64 -10.64
C ILE A 47 -5.09 26.22 -10.69
N ARG A 48 -4.27 25.82 -9.71
CA ARG A 48 -3.73 24.45 -9.62
C ARG A 48 -4.86 23.43 -9.52
N GLN A 49 -5.85 23.66 -8.65
CA GLN A 49 -6.96 22.74 -8.44
C GLN A 49 -7.83 22.60 -9.70
N ARG A 50 -8.01 23.68 -10.47
CA ARG A 50 -8.68 23.63 -11.78
C ARG A 50 -7.86 22.87 -12.83
N LEU A 51 -6.54 22.99 -12.83
CA LEU A 51 -5.65 22.25 -13.73
C LEU A 51 -5.66 20.74 -13.42
N GLU A 52 -5.59 20.36 -12.15
CA GLU A 52 -5.72 18.96 -11.72
C GLU A 52 -7.09 18.36 -12.11
N GLY A 53 -8.18 19.15 -11.98
CA GLY A 53 -9.50 18.75 -12.45
C GLY A 53 -9.58 18.57 -13.97
N MET A 54 -8.92 19.43 -14.74
CA MET A 54 -8.86 19.30 -16.21
C MET A 54 -8.01 18.11 -16.67
N GLU A 55 -6.89 17.82 -16.00
CA GLU A 55 -6.08 16.63 -16.28
C GLU A 55 -6.85 15.34 -15.99
N TRP A 56 -7.65 15.31 -14.93
CA TRP A 56 -8.53 14.20 -14.64
C TRP A 56 -9.57 13.98 -15.75
N LEU A 57 -10.22 15.04 -16.23
CA LEU A 57 -11.19 14.97 -17.32
C LEU A 57 -10.53 14.52 -18.65
N LEU A 58 -9.32 15.00 -18.95
CA LEU A 58 -8.60 14.59 -20.15
C LEU A 58 -8.17 13.12 -20.11
N ARG A 59 -7.79 12.62 -18.93
CA ARG A 59 -7.49 11.21 -18.73
C ARG A 59 -8.73 10.36 -18.91
N GLU A 60 -9.84 10.77 -18.31
CA GLU A 60 -11.13 10.07 -18.39
C GLU A 60 -11.63 9.98 -19.83
N VAL A 61 -11.57 11.07 -20.61
CA VAL A 61 -11.96 11.06 -22.03
C VAL A 61 -11.08 10.14 -22.86
N ARG A 62 -9.78 10.09 -22.58
CA ARG A 62 -8.85 9.20 -23.29
C ARG A 62 -9.09 7.73 -22.97
N GLU A 63 -9.26 7.39 -21.69
CA GLU A 63 -9.40 6.00 -21.24
C GLU A 63 -10.80 5.43 -21.55
N ARG A 64 -11.86 6.23 -21.48
CA ARG A 64 -13.23 5.78 -21.74
C ARG A 64 -13.69 5.94 -23.17
N GLU A 65 -13.51 7.12 -23.78
CA GLU A 65 -14.12 7.38 -25.08
C GLU A 65 -13.26 6.88 -26.23
N LEU A 66 -11.94 7.13 -26.20
CA LEU A 66 -11.06 6.65 -27.26
C LEU A 66 -10.78 5.14 -27.14
N GLY A 67 -10.63 4.62 -25.92
CA GLY A 67 -10.54 3.17 -25.68
C GLY A 67 -11.82 2.42 -26.06
N GLY A 68 -12.98 3.00 -25.75
CA GLY A 68 -14.29 2.44 -26.12
C GLY A 68 -14.51 2.44 -27.63
N LEU A 69 -14.19 3.53 -28.32
CA LEU A 69 -14.34 3.64 -29.77
C LEU A 69 -13.45 2.63 -30.53
N SER A 70 -12.21 2.42 -30.07
CA SER A 70 -11.32 1.40 -30.65
C SER A 70 -11.88 -0.01 -30.50
N GLY A 71 -12.43 -0.36 -29.33
CA GLY A 71 -13.04 -1.67 -29.12
C GLY A 71 -14.32 -1.88 -29.94
N THR A 72 -15.11 -0.83 -30.15
CA THR A 72 -16.31 -0.89 -31.00
C THR A 72 -15.99 -1.03 -32.49
N LEU A 73 -14.88 -0.45 -32.95
CA LEU A 73 -14.44 -0.61 -34.34
C LEU A 73 -13.98 -2.04 -34.62
N GLU A 74 -13.24 -2.66 -33.69
CA GLU A 74 -12.79 -4.05 -33.80
C GLU A 74 -13.98 -5.04 -33.87
N THR A 75 -15.02 -4.80 -33.08
CA THR A 75 -16.23 -5.65 -33.06
C THR A 75 -17.14 -5.44 -34.25
N VAL A 76 -17.24 -4.23 -34.79
CA VAL A 76 -17.95 -3.97 -36.05
C VAL A 76 -17.24 -4.63 -37.22
N ASN A 77 -15.90 -4.61 -37.24
CA ASN A 77 -15.12 -5.28 -38.27
C ASN A 77 -15.31 -6.81 -38.25
N GLY A 78 -15.28 -7.43 -37.06
CA GLY A 78 -15.54 -8.87 -36.92
C GLY A 78 -16.96 -9.28 -37.33
N ARG A 79 -17.98 -8.42 -37.09
CA ARG A 79 -19.36 -8.69 -37.52
C ARG A 79 -19.57 -8.56 -39.03
N LEU A 80 -18.80 -7.70 -39.70
CA LEU A 80 -18.83 -7.60 -41.15
C LEU A 80 -18.24 -8.85 -41.82
N ASP A 81 -17.16 -9.41 -41.25
CA ASP A 81 -16.58 -10.67 -41.72
C ASP A 81 -17.53 -11.87 -41.53
N ASP A 82 -18.27 -11.94 -40.42
CA ASP A 82 -19.27 -13.00 -40.16
C ASP A 82 -20.48 -12.94 -41.10
N ILE A 83 -20.96 -11.73 -41.43
CA ILE A 83 -22.09 -11.54 -42.35
C ILE A 83 -21.70 -11.88 -43.80
N ALA A 84 -20.43 -11.67 -44.18
CA ALA A 84 -19.93 -12.05 -45.50
C ALA A 84 -19.79 -13.57 -45.68
N ALA A 85 -19.50 -14.32 -44.61
CA ALA A 85 -19.29 -15.77 -44.67
C ALA A 85 -20.60 -16.59 -44.65
N LYS A 86 -21.70 -16.07 -44.10
CA LYS A 86 -22.96 -16.81 -43.97
C LYS A 86 -24.18 -15.88 -44.05
N PRO A 87 -24.81 -15.74 -45.24
CA PRO A 87 -25.96 -14.85 -45.37
C PRO A 87 -27.15 -15.38 -44.55
N PRO A 88 -27.85 -14.50 -43.80
CA PRO A 88 -28.94 -14.88 -42.91
C PRO A 88 -30.23 -15.30 -43.66
N MET A 89 -31.00 -16.20 -43.03
CA MET A 89 -32.20 -16.89 -43.57
C MET A 89 -33.30 -16.00 -44.18
N TRP A 90 -33.36 -14.71 -43.86
CA TRP A 90 -34.31 -13.79 -44.49
C TRP A 90 -33.95 -13.48 -45.97
N ALA A 91 -32.68 -13.67 -46.36
CA ALA A 91 -32.25 -13.61 -47.75
C ALA A 91 -32.76 -14.81 -48.57
N GLU A 92 -32.88 -16.00 -47.95
CA GLU A 92 -33.57 -17.17 -48.56
C GLU A 92 -35.09 -16.95 -48.63
N GLY A 93 -35.69 -16.36 -47.59
CA GLY A 93 -37.12 -16.06 -47.56
C GLY A 93 -37.58 -15.02 -48.59
N LEU A 94 -36.71 -14.07 -48.95
CA LEU A 94 -36.94 -13.12 -50.04
C LEU A 94 -36.83 -13.79 -51.42
N ALA A 95 -35.89 -14.74 -51.60
CA ALA A 95 -35.78 -15.49 -52.85
C ALA A 95 -37.03 -16.34 -53.13
N GLN A 96 -37.59 -17.00 -52.11
CA GLN A 96 -38.84 -17.77 -52.22
C GLN A 96 -40.07 -16.88 -52.50
N HIS A 97 -40.14 -15.69 -51.92
CA HIS A 97 -41.24 -14.74 -52.20
C HIS A 97 -41.15 -14.15 -53.62
N VAL A 98 -39.94 -13.92 -54.14
CA VAL A 98 -39.75 -13.45 -55.52
C VAL A 98 -40.15 -14.53 -56.54
N GLU A 99 -39.96 -15.81 -56.22
CA GLU A 99 -40.40 -16.93 -57.06
C GLU A 99 -41.93 -17.11 -57.02
N ALA A 100 -42.56 -16.99 -55.85
CA ALA A 100 -44.03 -17.02 -55.72
C ALA A 100 -44.74 -15.84 -56.42
N VAL A 101 -44.12 -14.65 -56.44
CA VAL A 101 -44.63 -13.48 -57.19
C VAL A 101 -44.46 -13.69 -58.69
N ARG A 102 -43.41 -14.37 -59.14
CA ARG A 102 -43.19 -14.71 -60.56
C ARG A 102 -44.22 -15.71 -61.07
N ASP A 103 -44.52 -16.75 -60.31
CA ASP A 103 -45.57 -17.73 -60.64
C ASP A 103 -46.97 -17.09 -60.68
N HIS A 104 -47.23 -16.09 -59.83
CA HIS A 104 -48.47 -15.32 -59.86
C HIS A 104 -48.59 -14.41 -61.09
N VAL A 105 -47.46 -13.85 -61.56
CA VAL A 105 -47.40 -13.04 -62.79
C VAL A 105 -47.59 -13.90 -64.03
N ASP A 106 -47.05 -15.13 -64.05
CA ASP A 106 -47.27 -16.08 -65.15
C ASP A 106 -48.74 -16.57 -65.21
N ALA A 107 -49.40 -16.76 -64.08
CA ALA A 107 -50.83 -17.09 -64.00
C ALA A 107 -51.75 -15.94 -64.46
N VAL A 108 -51.36 -14.68 -64.23
CA VAL A 108 -52.07 -13.50 -64.75
C VAL A 108 -51.85 -13.34 -66.26
N GLY A 109 -50.68 -13.71 -66.78
CA GLY A 109 -50.41 -13.80 -68.21
C GLY A 109 -51.32 -14.80 -68.95
N GLU A 110 -51.63 -15.94 -68.32
CA GLU A 110 -52.55 -16.94 -68.88
C GLU A 110 -54.02 -16.45 -68.88
N GLN A 111 -54.43 -15.65 -67.88
CA GLN A 111 -55.76 -15.01 -67.86
C GLN A 111 -55.93 -13.92 -68.94
N VAL A 112 -54.88 -13.18 -69.29
CA VAL A 112 -54.93 -12.17 -70.37
C VAL A 112 -55.01 -12.81 -71.76
N GLY A 113 -54.42 -13.98 -71.97
CA GLY A 113 -54.58 -14.75 -73.22
C GLY A 113 -56.02 -15.23 -73.50
N THR A 114 -56.84 -15.42 -72.45
CA THR A 114 -58.25 -15.82 -72.61
C THR A 114 -59.21 -14.65 -72.89
N VAL A 115 -58.73 -13.41 -72.77
CA VAL A 115 -59.47 -12.20 -73.13
C VAL A 115 -59.35 -11.93 -74.64
N ASP A 116 -58.22 -12.29 -75.25
CA ASP A 116 -58.00 -12.18 -76.70
C ASP A 116 -58.90 -13.15 -77.51
N ALA A 117 -59.17 -14.34 -76.95
CA ALA A 117 -60.13 -15.29 -77.54
C ALA A 117 -61.62 -14.89 -77.40
N ARG A 118 -61.95 -13.90 -76.55
CA ARG A 118 -63.33 -13.40 -76.36
C ARG A 118 -63.67 -12.18 -77.23
N VAL A 119 -62.70 -11.60 -77.94
CA VAL A 119 -62.92 -10.50 -78.89
C VAL A 119 -63.25 -11.02 -80.31
N GLU A 120 -62.83 -12.24 -80.67
CA GLU A 120 -63.18 -12.88 -81.96
C GLU A 120 -64.64 -13.39 -82.01
N SER A 121 -65.28 -13.67 -80.87
CA SER A 121 -66.63 -14.29 -80.82
C SER A 121 -67.81 -13.30 -80.76
N VAL A 122 -67.54 -11.99 -80.78
CA VAL A 122 -68.56 -10.92 -80.83
C VAL A 122 -68.84 -10.47 -82.27
N THR A 123 -67.96 -10.76 -83.23
CA THR A 123 -68.14 -10.41 -84.65
C THR A 123 -69.08 -11.36 -85.41
N GLN A 124 -69.51 -12.49 -84.80
CA GLN A 124 -70.24 -13.55 -85.51
C GLN A 124 -71.66 -13.84 -84.97
N ARG A 125 -72.30 -12.90 -84.24
CA ARG A 125 -73.66 -13.08 -83.69
C ARG A 125 -74.61 -11.87 -83.81
N VAL A 126 -74.65 -11.21 -84.97
CA VAL A 126 -75.85 -10.44 -85.40
C VAL A 126 -76.12 -10.61 -86.90
N ALA A 127 -76.44 -11.84 -87.30
CA ALA A 127 -77.34 -12.14 -88.41
C ALA A 127 -78.56 -12.78 -87.74
N PRO A 128 -79.77 -12.17 -87.78
CA PRO A 128 -80.58 -12.17 -89.01
C PRO A 128 -81.54 -10.96 -89.21
N LEU A 129 -82.28 -11.02 -90.33
CA LEU A 129 -83.50 -10.29 -90.75
C LEU A 129 -83.24 -8.95 -91.49
N GLY A 130 -83.34 -8.84 -92.82
CA GLY A 130 -84.05 -9.67 -93.78
C GLY A 130 -85.53 -9.27 -93.87
N GLU A 131 -85.81 -8.12 -94.50
CA GLU A 131 -86.98 -7.84 -95.35
C GLU A 131 -86.81 -6.45 -96.01
N LEU A 132 -87.12 -6.35 -97.32
CA LEU A 132 -87.22 -5.14 -98.17
C LEU A 132 -85.98 -4.62 -98.93
N ALA A 133 -85.32 -5.52 -99.69
CA ALA A 133 -84.71 -5.17 -100.99
C ALA A 133 -85.37 -5.94 -102.15
N THR A 134 -86.56 -6.48 -101.92
CA THR A 134 -87.50 -7.02 -102.92
C THR A 134 -88.23 -5.92 -103.71
N MET A 135 -87.90 -4.65 -103.51
CA MET A 135 -88.37 -3.53 -104.35
C MET A 135 -87.56 -3.34 -105.64
N TRP A 136 -86.50 -4.13 -105.88
CA TRP A 136 -85.77 -4.14 -107.17
C TRP A 136 -86.40 -5.04 -108.23
N ALA A 137 -87.58 -5.62 -107.95
CA ALA A 137 -88.35 -6.44 -108.89
C ALA A 137 -89.26 -5.64 -109.84
N ASP A 138 -89.46 -4.33 -109.61
CA ASP A 138 -90.36 -3.51 -110.44
C ASP A 138 -89.64 -2.65 -111.50
N LEU A 139 -88.30 -2.68 -111.55
CA LEU A 139 -87.49 -1.96 -112.55
C LEU A 139 -87.13 -2.78 -113.80
N THR A 140 -87.58 -4.03 -113.87
CA THR A 140 -87.27 -5.01 -114.94
C THR A 140 -88.45 -5.28 -115.89
N THR A 141 -89.58 -4.58 -115.77
CA THR A 141 -90.82 -4.88 -116.54
C THR A 141 -91.29 -3.81 -117.53
N ILE A 142 -90.54 -2.75 -117.84
CA ILE A 142 -90.82 -1.89 -119.01
C ILE A 142 -89.52 -1.59 -119.79
N GLY A 143 -88.73 -2.64 -120.01
CA GLY A 143 -87.67 -2.69 -121.03
C GLY A 143 -88.10 -3.43 -122.31
N GLY A 144 -89.38 -3.83 -122.44
CA GLY A 144 -89.84 -4.74 -123.51
C GLY A 144 -90.84 -4.18 -124.54
N GLY A 145 -91.33 -2.94 -124.43
CA GLY A 145 -92.39 -2.40 -125.30
C GLY A 145 -91.94 -1.62 -126.54
N VAL A 146 -90.63 -1.42 -126.70
CA VAL A 146 -90.04 -0.60 -127.79
C VAL A 146 -89.91 -1.37 -129.11
N GLU A 147 -90.15 -2.69 -129.15
CA GLU A 147 -89.88 -3.52 -130.34
C GLU A 147 -91.08 -3.68 -131.32
N GLU A 148 -92.35 -3.48 -130.91
CA GLU A 148 -93.51 -3.94 -131.71
C GLU A 148 -94.12 -2.89 -132.68
N THR A 149 -94.09 -1.58 -132.38
CA THR A 149 -94.83 -0.60 -133.21
C THR A 149 -94.05 -0.03 -134.39
N LEU A 150 -92.79 -0.46 -134.58
CA LEU A 150 -92.03 -0.26 -135.82
C LEU A 150 -92.59 -1.06 -137.02
N LYS A 151 -93.55 -1.98 -136.83
CA LYS A 151 -94.16 -2.76 -137.93
C LYS A 151 -95.44 -2.17 -138.55
N ARG A 152 -96.13 -1.20 -137.93
CA ARG A 152 -97.47 -0.76 -138.40
C ARG A 152 -97.49 0.46 -139.34
N LEU A 153 -96.32 0.92 -139.76
CA LEU A 153 -96.14 1.97 -140.76
C LEU A 153 -96.10 1.45 -142.22
N GLU A 154 -96.35 0.15 -142.46
CA GLU A 154 -96.16 -0.47 -143.78
C GLU A 154 -97.45 -0.64 -144.63
N THR A 155 -98.67 -0.41 -144.10
CA THR A 155 -99.96 -0.70 -144.82
C THR A 155 -100.69 0.53 -145.41
N VAL A 156 -100.00 1.65 -145.54
CA VAL A 156 -100.49 2.91 -146.11
C VAL A 156 -101.08 2.80 -147.55
N LEU A 157 -100.59 1.89 -148.39
CA LEU A 157 -100.54 2.04 -149.85
C LEU A 157 -101.82 2.31 -150.70
N ASP A 158 -102.90 1.53 -150.56
CA ASP A 158 -103.30 0.79 -151.78
C ASP A 158 -104.74 0.81 -152.38
N SER A 159 -105.76 1.61 -152.00
CA SER A 159 -107.01 1.61 -152.85
C SER A 159 -107.96 2.81 -152.78
N SER A 160 -107.63 3.82 -153.58
CA SER A 160 -108.59 4.65 -154.31
C SER A 160 -109.22 3.87 -155.50
N GLU A 161 -110.35 4.34 -156.08
CA GLU A 161 -110.85 4.05 -157.47
C GLU A 161 -112.25 3.36 -157.70
N GLY A 162 -113.22 3.36 -156.77
CA GLY A 162 -114.55 2.70 -156.98
C GLY A 162 -115.76 3.55 -157.46
N ILE A 163 -115.58 4.85 -157.71
CA ILE A 163 -116.58 5.78 -158.29
C ILE A 163 -117.20 5.20 -159.58
N ALA A 164 -118.47 5.52 -159.90
CA ALA A 164 -118.92 6.00 -161.23
C ALA A 164 -120.35 5.60 -161.69
N ARG A 165 -120.96 4.49 -161.27
CA ARG A 165 -121.93 3.83 -162.19
C ARG A 165 -123.45 4.11 -162.11
N ARG A 166 -124.00 4.98 -161.26
CA ARG A 166 -125.48 5.03 -161.05
C ARG A 166 -126.26 6.28 -161.47
N MET A 167 -125.64 7.20 -162.22
CA MET A 167 -126.24 8.43 -162.76
C MET A 167 -127.29 8.25 -163.91
N GLY A 168 -127.79 7.04 -164.19
CA GLY A 168 -128.48 6.72 -165.46
C GLY A 168 -129.99 7.04 -165.59
N ASP A 169 -130.78 7.06 -164.51
CA ASP A 169 -132.23 6.83 -164.67
C ASP A 169 -133.13 8.11 -164.70
N PHE A 170 -132.57 9.32 -164.73
CA PHE A 170 -133.29 10.60 -164.53
C PHE A 170 -134.10 11.16 -165.74
N ALA A 171 -134.07 10.62 -166.96
CA ALA A 171 -134.39 11.43 -168.15
C ALA A 171 -135.80 11.28 -168.80
N ALA A 172 -136.59 10.23 -168.54
CA ALA A 172 -137.66 9.84 -169.47
C ALA A 172 -139.06 10.48 -169.27
N THR A 173 -139.40 11.04 -168.11
CA THR A 173 -140.80 11.43 -167.78
C THR A 173 -141.23 12.82 -168.27
N LEU A 174 -140.36 13.55 -168.96
CA LEU A 174 -140.55 14.95 -169.38
C LEU A 174 -141.44 15.18 -170.62
N SER A 175 -141.83 14.16 -171.40
CA SER A 175 -142.36 14.38 -172.76
C SER A 175 -143.89 14.54 -172.88
N GLN A 176 -144.69 13.97 -171.96
CA GLN A 176 -146.13 13.77 -172.23
C GLN A 176 -147.06 14.95 -171.83
N LEU A 177 -146.58 15.92 -171.06
CA LEU A 177 -147.41 17.03 -170.54
C LEU A 177 -147.67 18.17 -171.55
N HIS A 178 -146.85 18.29 -172.60
CA HIS A 178 -146.74 19.48 -173.46
C HIS A 178 -147.97 19.75 -174.38
N SER A 179 -148.69 18.73 -174.83
CA SER A 179 -149.75 18.89 -175.86
C SER A 179 -151.09 19.46 -175.34
N SER A 180 -151.35 19.38 -174.03
CA SER A 180 -152.58 19.93 -173.43
C SER A 180 -152.58 21.47 -173.33
N MET A 181 -151.45 22.09 -173.64
CA MET A 181 -151.16 23.51 -173.44
C MET A 181 -151.75 24.46 -174.52
N GLU A 182 -152.35 23.99 -175.62
CA GLU A 182 -152.67 24.88 -176.77
C GLU A 182 -154.08 25.52 -176.77
N VAL A 183 -155.11 24.83 -176.24
CA VAL A 183 -156.52 25.31 -176.35
C VAL A 183 -156.90 26.31 -175.24
N ALA A 184 -156.16 26.34 -174.13
CA ALA A 184 -156.42 27.26 -173.01
C ALA A 184 -156.05 28.73 -173.32
N ALA A 185 -155.16 28.97 -174.29
CA ALA A 185 -154.61 30.28 -174.62
C ALA A 185 -155.64 31.31 -175.13
N GLY A 186 -156.74 30.88 -175.76
CA GLY A 186 -157.76 31.80 -176.33
C GLY A 186 -158.70 32.45 -175.31
N ARG A 187 -158.81 31.92 -174.09
CA ARG A 187 -159.69 32.45 -173.03
C ARG A 187 -159.01 33.46 -172.10
N PHE A 188 -157.68 33.45 -172.03
CA PHE A 188 -156.91 34.37 -171.17
C PHE A 188 -156.94 35.83 -171.65
N THR A 189 -157.03 36.09 -172.96
CA THR A 189 -156.90 37.45 -173.52
C THR A 189 -158.06 38.41 -173.20
N ARG A 190 -159.25 37.91 -172.85
CA ARG A 190 -160.36 38.78 -172.39
C ARG A 190 -160.33 39.03 -170.88
N LEU A 191 -159.63 38.20 -170.12
CA LEU A 191 -159.52 38.30 -168.67
C LEU A 191 -158.43 39.30 -168.25
N ASP A 192 -157.39 39.50 -169.08
CA ASP A 192 -156.34 40.49 -168.88
C ASP A 192 -156.86 41.94 -168.77
N LYS A 193 -157.92 42.30 -169.48
CA LYS A 193 -158.43 43.69 -169.46
C LYS A 193 -159.06 44.08 -168.13
N SER A 194 -159.68 43.14 -167.42
CA SER A 194 -160.23 43.37 -166.07
C SER A 194 -159.18 43.28 -164.96
N ILE A 195 -158.06 42.59 -165.19
CA ILE A 195 -156.94 42.51 -164.23
C ILE A 195 -156.18 43.84 -164.16
N ALA A 196 -156.08 44.56 -165.28
CA ALA A 196 -155.40 45.86 -165.33
C ALA A 196 -156.06 46.94 -164.42
N GLU A 197 -157.38 46.92 -164.27
CA GLU A 197 -158.11 47.90 -163.44
C GLU A 197 -158.07 47.53 -161.94
N LEU A 198 -157.81 46.26 -161.62
CA LEU A 198 -157.60 45.79 -160.24
C LEU A 198 -156.19 46.09 -159.73
N ALA A 199 -155.17 46.08 -160.61
CA ALA A 199 -153.78 46.37 -160.26
C ALA A 199 -153.60 47.79 -159.69
N SER A 200 -154.27 48.79 -160.27
CA SER A 200 -154.16 50.19 -159.82
C SER A 200 -154.69 50.43 -158.39
N ARG A 201 -155.60 49.59 -157.88
CA ARG A 201 -156.12 49.73 -156.50
C ARG A 201 -155.23 49.05 -155.47
N THR A 202 -154.40 48.09 -155.88
CA THR A 202 -153.47 47.36 -155.00
C THR A 202 -152.25 48.20 -154.66
N ASP A 203 -151.69 48.94 -155.62
CA ASP A 203 -150.50 49.79 -155.41
C ASP A 203 -150.71 50.87 -154.32
N HIS A 204 -151.95 51.34 -154.15
CA HIS A 204 -152.26 52.33 -153.11
C HIS A 204 -152.27 51.74 -151.68
N VAL A 205 -152.63 50.46 -151.54
CA VAL A 205 -152.69 49.79 -150.23
C VAL A 205 -151.28 49.43 -149.73
N GLU A 206 -150.33 49.10 -150.63
CA GLU A 206 -148.93 48.84 -150.25
C GLU A 206 -148.23 50.08 -149.65
N GLY A 207 -148.58 51.29 -150.10
CA GLY A 207 -147.98 52.52 -149.59
C GLY A 207 -148.25 52.78 -148.10
N VAL A 208 -149.48 52.50 -147.63
CA VAL A 208 -149.88 52.77 -146.24
C VAL A 208 -149.27 51.74 -145.26
N LEU A 209 -149.01 50.51 -145.70
CA LEU A 209 -148.38 49.48 -144.87
C LEU A 209 -146.89 49.74 -144.62
N ALA A 210 -146.19 50.42 -145.54
CA ALA A 210 -144.79 50.78 -145.37
C ALA A 210 -144.56 51.85 -144.28
N GLU A 211 -145.50 52.81 -144.13
CA GLU A 211 -145.38 53.87 -143.12
C GLU A 211 -145.60 53.36 -141.68
N LEU A 212 -146.46 52.36 -141.47
CA LEU A 212 -146.73 51.82 -140.14
C LEU A 212 -145.54 51.01 -139.57
N SER A 213 -144.80 50.29 -140.43
CA SER A 213 -143.67 49.46 -139.99
C SER A 213 -142.49 50.30 -139.47
N ALA A 214 -142.20 51.43 -140.14
CA ALA A 214 -141.15 52.34 -139.73
C ALA A 214 -141.39 52.99 -138.34
N GLY A 215 -142.65 53.19 -137.96
CA GLY A 215 -143.01 53.78 -136.66
C GLY A 215 -142.80 52.86 -135.45
N LEU A 216 -142.86 51.53 -135.64
CA LEU A 216 -142.67 50.55 -134.58
C LEU A 216 -141.19 50.35 -134.22
N ASP A 217 -140.29 50.34 -135.21
CA ASP A 217 -138.83 50.22 -134.99
C ASP A 217 -138.27 51.38 -134.15
N GLY A 218 -138.75 52.61 -134.38
CA GLY A 218 -138.30 53.79 -133.65
C GLY A 218 -138.62 53.75 -132.15
N ARG A 219 -139.74 53.12 -131.75
CA ARG A 219 -140.17 53.07 -130.34
C ARG A 219 -139.47 51.98 -129.53
N LEU A 220 -139.12 50.86 -130.17
CA LEU A 220 -138.40 49.76 -129.52
C LEU A 220 -136.94 50.11 -129.21
N SER A 221 -136.27 50.84 -130.12
CA SER A 221 -134.88 51.27 -129.93
C SER A 221 -134.71 52.19 -128.70
N ALA A 222 -135.60 53.18 -128.54
CA ALA A 222 -135.52 54.15 -127.45
C ALA A 222 -135.70 53.53 -126.04
N THR A 223 -136.47 52.44 -125.92
CA THR A 223 -136.66 51.76 -124.62
C THR A 223 -135.48 50.89 -124.20
N ALA A 224 -134.72 50.35 -125.17
CA ALA A 224 -133.56 49.49 -124.89
C ALA A 224 -132.37 50.29 -124.34
N GLU A 225 -132.16 51.51 -124.82
CA GLU A 225 -131.05 52.38 -124.37
C GLU A 225 -131.20 52.83 -122.91
N LEU A 226 -132.43 53.11 -122.45
CA LEU A 226 -132.67 53.62 -121.09
C LEU A 226 -132.45 52.57 -120.00
N VAL A 227 -132.77 51.31 -120.27
CA VAL A 227 -132.58 50.19 -119.31
C VAL A 227 -131.11 49.82 -119.18
N GLY A 228 -130.33 49.89 -120.28
CA GLY A 228 -128.88 49.65 -120.24
C GLY A 228 -128.14 50.63 -119.32
N ALA A 229 -128.46 51.93 -119.43
CA ALA A 229 -127.82 52.97 -118.64
C ALA A 229 -128.04 52.82 -117.12
N GLN A 230 -129.22 52.36 -116.69
CA GLN A 230 -129.53 52.21 -115.26
C GLN A 230 -128.83 51.04 -114.57
N LEU A 231 -128.47 49.98 -115.30
CA LEU A 231 -127.80 48.81 -114.74
C LEU A 231 -126.30 49.05 -114.52
N ASP A 232 -125.63 49.78 -115.42
CA ASP A 232 -124.21 50.11 -115.29
C ASP A 232 -123.94 51.00 -114.07
N GLU A 233 -124.82 51.96 -113.80
CA GLU A 233 -124.69 52.87 -112.65
C GLU A 233 -124.80 52.13 -111.30
N ARG A 234 -125.71 51.17 -111.16
CA ARG A 234 -125.86 50.39 -109.91
C ARG A 234 -124.71 49.42 -109.68
N LEU A 235 -124.12 48.87 -110.74
CA LEU A 235 -122.99 47.96 -110.64
C LEU A 235 -121.73 48.70 -110.14
N ALA A 236 -121.45 49.89 -110.68
CA ALA A 236 -120.31 50.71 -110.26
C ALA A 236 -120.39 51.11 -108.77
N ALA A 237 -121.58 51.48 -108.29
CA ALA A 237 -121.78 51.90 -106.89
C ALA A 237 -121.52 50.76 -105.88
N THR A 238 -121.91 49.53 -106.21
CA THR A 238 -121.70 48.38 -105.31
C THR A 238 -120.22 47.94 -105.25
N GLN A 239 -119.51 48.01 -106.37
CA GLN A 239 -118.07 47.73 -106.44
C GLN A 239 -117.25 48.68 -105.56
N GLN A 240 -117.56 49.99 -105.58
CA GLN A 240 -116.87 50.98 -104.74
C GLN A 240 -117.09 50.74 -103.23
N HIS A 241 -118.30 50.36 -102.82
CA HIS A 241 -118.61 50.09 -101.41
C HIS A 241 -117.84 48.88 -100.87
N PHE A 242 -117.69 47.81 -101.66
CA PHE A 242 -116.92 46.65 -101.24
C PHE A 242 -115.42 46.93 -101.18
N GLY A 243 -114.87 47.71 -102.12
CA GLY A 243 -113.47 48.13 -102.07
C GLY A 243 -113.13 48.85 -100.76
N THR A 244 -113.91 49.90 -100.44
CA THR A 244 -113.68 50.68 -99.21
C THR A 244 -113.78 49.86 -97.93
N ARG A 245 -114.73 48.92 -97.82
CA ARG A 245 -114.84 48.06 -96.63
C ARG A 245 -113.70 47.07 -96.50
N LEU A 246 -113.16 46.60 -97.61
CA LEU A 246 -112.06 45.64 -97.63
C LEU A 246 -110.75 46.33 -97.22
N ASP A 247 -110.49 47.53 -97.73
CA ASP A 247 -109.35 48.37 -97.32
C ASP A 247 -109.38 48.69 -95.81
N ASP A 248 -110.58 49.01 -95.28
CA ASP A 248 -110.80 49.32 -93.86
C ASP A 248 -110.58 48.10 -92.94
N ALA A 249 -110.91 46.90 -93.42
CA ALA A 249 -110.69 45.65 -92.70
C ALA A 249 -109.20 45.26 -92.71
N GLU A 250 -108.53 45.44 -93.85
CA GLU A 250 -107.10 45.19 -94.02
C GLU A 250 -106.26 46.07 -93.11
N HIS A 251 -106.57 47.37 -93.02
CA HIS A 251 -105.87 48.30 -92.11
C HIS A 251 -106.05 47.91 -90.63
N ARG A 252 -107.27 47.51 -90.22
CA ARG A 252 -107.55 47.09 -88.83
C ARG A 252 -106.78 45.82 -88.46
N LEU A 253 -106.79 44.81 -89.33
CA LEU A 253 -106.07 43.56 -89.08
C LEU A 253 -104.56 43.78 -89.02
N THR A 254 -104.03 44.62 -89.92
CA THR A 254 -102.62 44.99 -89.92
C THR A 254 -102.22 45.69 -88.63
N GLY A 255 -103.03 46.64 -88.16
CA GLY A 255 -102.79 47.34 -86.88
C GLY A 255 -102.82 46.39 -85.68
N GLN A 256 -103.82 45.50 -85.59
CA GLN A 256 -103.91 44.51 -84.49
C GLN A 256 -102.75 43.53 -84.49
N LEU A 257 -102.30 43.09 -85.67
CA LEU A 257 -101.17 42.18 -85.80
C LEU A 257 -99.87 42.84 -85.33
N GLN A 258 -99.61 44.08 -85.74
CA GLN A 258 -98.46 44.87 -85.29
C GLN A 258 -98.46 45.08 -83.76
N ASP A 259 -99.62 45.40 -83.20
CA ASP A 259 -99.82 45.56 -81.76
C ASP A 259 -99.55 44.26 -80.98
N ALA A 260 -100.03 43.13 -81.50
CA ALA A 260 -99.82 41.82 -80.91
C ALA A 260 -98.33 41.42 -80.99
N GLU A 261 -97.69 41.66 -82.13
CA GLU A 261 -96.27 41.42 -82.35
C GLU A 261 -95.41 42.25 -81.38
N GLN A 262 -95.70 43.54 -81.21
CA GLN A 262 -94.99 44.41 -80.25
C GLN A 262 -95.17 43.96 -78.79
N ARG A 263 -96.38 43.53 -78.40
CA ARG A 263 -96.62 43.05 -77.03
C ARG A 263 -95.91 41.72 -76.76
N VAL A 264 -95.92 40.79 -77.72
CA VAL A 264 -95.25 39.49 -77.59
C VAL A 264 -93.75 39.67 -77.56
N THR A 265 -93.18 40.44 -78.49
CA THR A 265 -91.74 40.71 -78.54
C THR A 265 -91.26 41.44 -77.29
N GLY A 266 -91.94 42.51 -76.85
CA GLY A 266 -91.58 43.24 -75.63
C GLY A 266 -91.67 42.39 -74.36
N ARG A 267 -92.69 41.54 -74.21
CA ARG A 267 -92.83 40.66 -73.04
C ARG A 267 -91.80 39.52 -73.05
N LEU A 268 -91.51 38.94 -74.21
CA LEU A 268 -90.50 37.90 -74.34
C LEU A 268 -89.10 38.47 -74.08
N ASP A 269 -88.76 39.63 -74.63
CA ASP A 269 -87.49 40.31 -74.40
C ASP A 269 -87.29 40.64 -72.91
N GLY A 270 -88.32 41.19 -72.25
CA GLY A 270 -88.27 41.47 -70.81
C GLY A 270 -88.08 40.20 -69.96
N ARG A 271 -88.74 39.09 -70.32
CA ARG A 271 -88.56 37.81 -69.62
C ARG A 271 -87.19 37.19 -69.87
N LEU A 272 -86.68 37.28 -71.10
CA LEU A 272 -85.36 36.77 -71.47
C LEU A 272 -84.27 37.53 -70.70
N LYS A 273 -84.31 38.87 -70.66
CA LYS A 273 -83.40 39.68 -69.83
C LYS A 273 -83.46 39.34 -68.34
N ALA A 274 -84.65 39.08 -67.81
CA ALA A 274 -84.81 38.69 -66.41
C ALA A 274 -84.26 37.27 -66.13
N ILE A 275 -84.38 36.35 -67.09
CA ILE A 275 -83.78 35.02 -66.98
C ILE A 275 -82.26 35.11 -67.08
N GLU A 276 -81.74 35.89 -68.02
CA GLU A 276 -80.31 36.14 -68.21
C GLU A 276 -79.67 36.69 -66.92
N SER A 277 -80.24 37.74 -66.32
CA SER A 277 -79.77 38.27 -65.04
C SER A 277 -79.84 37.26 -63.88
N ARG A 278 -80.82 36.35 -63.87
CA ARG A 278 -80.90 35.29 -62.86
C ARG A 278 -79.86 34.20 -63.10
N LEU A 279 -79.56 33.88 -64.36
CA LEU A 279 -78.50 32.93 -64.72
C LEU A 279 -77.13 33.51 -64.35
N ASP A 280 -76.87 34.78 -64.64
CA ASP A 280 -75.64 35.48 -64.19
C ASP A 280 -75.48 35.40 -62.66
N GLY A 281 -76.59 35.63 -61.92
CA GLY A 281 -76.58 35.52 -60.47
C GLY A 281 -76.39 34.09 -59.95
N VAL A 282 -76.82 33.06 -60.70
CA VAL A 282 -76.56 31.65 -60.38
C VAL A 282 -75.11 31.31 -60.67
N ASP A 283 -74.57 31.74 -61.81
CA ASP A 283 -73.18 31.52 -62.21
C ASP A 283 -72.23 32.14 -61.17
N GLY A 284 -72.48 33.39 -60.75
CA GLY A 284 -71.68 34.02 -59.69
C GLY A 284 -71.76 33.29 -58.34
N ARG A 285 -72.89 32.66 -58.00
CA ARG A 285 -73.00 31.82 -56.78
C ARG A 285 -72.27 30.50 -56.94
N ILE A 286 -72.33 29.88 -58.10
CA ILE A 286 -71.61 28.64 -58.40
C ILE A 286 -70.10 28.90 -58.32
N GLU A 287 -69.63 30.01 -58.91
CA GLU A 287 -68.23 30.44 -58.84
C GLU A 287 -67.77 30.64 -57.39
N ALA A 288 -68.51 31.42 -56.60
CA ALA A 288 -68.20 31.62 -55.17
C ALA A 288 -68.21 30.33 -54.34
N THR A 289 -69.11 29.39 -54.68
CA THR A 289 -69.13 28.07 -54.02
C THR A 289 -67.93 27.23 -54.44
N GLY A 290 -67.52 27.30 -55.71
CA GLY A 290 -66.29 26.69 -56.23
C GLY A 290 -65.04 27.21 -55.53
N GLU A 291 -64.94 28.53 -55.33
CA GLU A 291 -63.86 29.14 -54.54
C GLU A 291 -63.85 28.66 -53.08
N GLY A 292 -65.04 28.57 -52.45
CA GLY A 292 -65.16 28.04 -51.08
C GLY A 292 -64.75 26.58 -50.94
N PHE A 293 -65.05 25.74 -51.95
CA PHE A 293 -64.57 24.36 -51.98
C PHE A 293 -63.05 24.29 -52.18
N ALA A 294 -62.47 25.16 -53.03
CA ALA A 294 -61.02 25.23 -53.20
C ALA A 294 -60.28 25.65 -51.90
N ASP A 295 -60.85 26.57 -51.11
CA ASP A 295 -60.31 26.90 -49.77
C ASP A 295 -60.39 25.71 -48.81
N LEU A 296 -61.52 25.00 -48.80
CA LEU A 296 -61.69 23.80 -47.97
C LEU A 296 -60.68 22.71 -48.35
N ASP A 297 -60.47 22.45 -49.64
CA ASP A 297 -59.46 21.50 -50.12
C ASP A 297 -58.07 21.93 -49.65
N GLY A 298 -57.69 23.20 -49.80
CA GLY A 298 -56.39 23.70 -49.31
C GLY A 298 -56.22 23.56 -47.78
N ARG A 299 -57.29 23.72 -47.00
CA ARG A 299 -57.26 23.50 -45.55
C ARG A 299 -57.17 22.02 -45.19
N LEU A 300 -57.83 21.14 -45.94
CA LEU A 300 -57.74 19.69 -45.76
C LEU A 300 -56.34 19.19 -46.12
N ASP A 301 -55.75 19.65 -47.22
CA ASP A 301 -54.35 19.37 -47.59
C ASP A 301 -53.39 19.81 -46.48
N GLY A 302 -53.62 20.98 -45.88
CA GLY A 302 -52.85 21.47 -44.74
C GLY A 302 -53.01 20.62 -43.47
N ILE A 303 -54.19 20.06 -43.23
CA ILE A 303 -54.43 19.13 -42.11
C ILE A 303 -53.72 17.80 -42.37
N ASP A 304 -53.82 17.24 -43.57
CA ASP A 304 -53.16 15.99 -43.96
C ASP A 304 -51.64 16.10 -43.86
N GLY A 305 -51.07 17.24 -44.27
CA GLY A 305 -49.65 17.54 -44.08
C GLY A 305 -49.24 17.57 -42.60
N ARG A 306 -50.08 18.14 -41.72
CA ARG A 306 -49.83 18.17 -40.27
C ARG A 306 -49.95 16.79 -39.62
N ILE A 307 -50.94 15.99 -40.02
CA ILE A 307 -51.11 14.61 -39.53
C ILE A 307 -49.89 13.77 -39.93
N THR A 308 -49.46 13.86 -41.18
CA THR A 308 -48.26 13.17 -41.68
C THR A 308 -47.01 13.57 -40.88
N ALA A 309 -46.86 14.85 -40.55
CA ALA A 309 -45.76 15.33 -39.71
C ALA A 309 -45.84 14.82 -38.26
N ILE A 310 -47.05 14.70 -37.70
CA ILE A 310 -47.27 14.12 -36.36
C ILE A 310 -46.90 12.64 -36.36
N ASP A 311 -47.36 11.86 -37.35
CA ASP A 311 -47.04 10.43 -37.45
C ASP A 311 -45.53 10.19 -37.56
N SER A 312 -44.84 11.02 -38.34
CA SER A 312 -43.38 10.98 -38.45
C SER A 312 -42.69 11.26 -37.11
N ARG A 313 -43.20 12.23 -36.34
CA ARG A 313 -42.68 12.55 -35.01
C ARG A 313 -42.96 11.44 -33.99
N LEU A 314 -44.15 10.85 -34.02
CA LEU A 314 -44.51 9.73 -33.15
C LEU A 314 -43.64 8.52 -33.44
N THR A 315 -43.41 8.19 -34.71
CA THR A 315 -42.48 7.13 -35.13
C THR A 315 -41.07 7.37 -34.57
N THR A 316 -40.60 8.63 -34.60
CA THR A 316 -39.30 9.00 -34.03
C THR A 316 -39.27 8.87 -32.50
N VAL A 317 -40.37 9.23 -31.82
CA VAL A 317 -40.49 9.07 -30.37
C VAL A 317 -40.48 7.59 -29.99
N ASP A 318 -41.20 6.73 -30.70
CA ASP A 318 -41.22 5.30 -30.46
C ASP A 318 -39.82 4.69 -30.59
N GLN A 319 -39.08 5.06 -31.65
CA GLN A 319 -37.68 4.63 -31.81
C GLN A 319 -36.79 5.08 -30.65
N ARG A 320 -36.97 6.30 -30.15
CA ARG A 320 -36.22 6.81 -28.99
C ARG A 320 -36.58 6.06 -27.71
N VAL A 321 -37.86 5.75 -27.49
CA VAL A 321 -38.31 4.98 -26.32
C VAL A 321 -37.70 3.57 -26.36
N VAL A 322 -37.75 2.88 -27.50
CA VAL A 322 -37.10 1.57 -27.69
C VAL A 322 -35.59 1.65 -27.42
N SER A 323 -34.92 2.71 -27.88
CA SER A 323 -33.49 2.92 -27.61
C SER A 323 -33.20 3.13 -26.12
N VAL A 324 -34.03 3.90 -25.41
CA VAL A 324 -33.89 4.10 -23.96
C VAL A 324 -34.11 2.79 -23.21
N ASP A 325 -35.13 2.02 -23.59
CA ASP A 325 -35.45 0.74 -22.98
C ASP A 325 -34.28 -0.25 -23.13
N GLY A 326 -33.69 -0.32 -24.33
CA GLY A 326 -32.48 -1.10 -24.57
C GLY A 326 -31.27 -0.65 -23.74
N ARG A 327 -31.09 0.67 -23.55
CA ARG A 327 -30.02 1.22 -22.69
C ARG A 327 -30.24 0.88 -21.22
N LEU A 328 -31.49 0.95 -20.74
CA LEU A 328 -31.83 0.58 -19.37
C LEU A 328 -31.61 -0.91 -19.12
N GLY A 329 -32.05 -1.78 -20.04
CA GLY A 329 -31.79 -3.22 -19.94
C GLY A 329 -30.28 -3.56 -19.94
N ALA A 330 -29.47 -2.84 -20.73
CA ALA A 330 -28.02 -3.00 -20.70
C ALA A 330 -27.38 -2.51 -19.39
N ILE A 331 -27.91 -1.45 -18.79
CA ILE A 331 -27.47 -0.95 -17.49
C ILE A 331 -27.82 -1.95 -16.40
N ASP A 332 -29.04 -2.48 -16.39
CA ASP A 332 -29.47 -3.51 -15.43
C ASP A 332 -28.60 -4.76 -15.54
N GLY A 333 -28.40 -5.30 -16.75
CA GLY A 333 -27.53 -6.47 -16.95
C GLY A 333 -26.08 -6.21 -16.52
N ARG A 334 -25.56 -4.99 -16.70
CA ARG A 334 -24.23 -4.61 -16.21
C ARG A 334 -24.17 -4.51 -14.69
N MET A 335 -25.21 -3.97 -14.06
CA MET A 335 -25.29 -3.86 -12.60
C MET A 335 -25.40 -5.24 -11.97
N ASP A 336 -26.24 -6.12 -12.49
CA ASP A 336 -26.35 -7.51 -12.05
C ASP A 336 -24.99 -8.22 -12.15
N GLY A 337 -24.31 -8.12 -13.29
CA GLY A 337 -22.98 -8.71 -13.47
C GLY A 337 -21.91 -8.14 -12.53
N ARG A 338 -22.01 -6.86 -12.15
CA ARG A 338 -21.11 -6.25 -11.16
C ARG A 338 -21.43 -6.70 -9.75
N PHE A 339 -22.70 -6.85 -9.39
CA PHE A 339 -23.11 -7.33 -8.08
C PHE A 339 -22.74 -8.79 -7.88
N THR A 340 -22.94 -9.66 -8.87
CA THR A 340 -22.48 -11.06 -8.78
C THR A 340 -20.96 -11.15 -8.61
N THR A 341 -20.20 -10.38 -9.39
CA THR A 341 -18.73 -10.32 -9.23
C THR A 341 -18.32 -9.78 -7.86
N LEU A 342 -19.08 -8.82 -7.30
CA LEU A 342 -18.82 -8.29 -5.96
C LEU A 342 -19.08 -9.35 -4.90
N ASP A 343 -20.20 -10.06 -4.98
CA ASP A 343 -20.58 -11.14 -4.07
C ASP A 343 -19.53 -12.25 -4.09
N ASP A 344 -19.06 -12.66 -5.27
CA ASP A 344 -17.98 -13.65 -5.42
C ASP A 344 -16.68 -13.18 -4.76
N ARG A 345 -16.31 -11.91 -4.93
CA ARG A 345 -15.11 -11.33 -4.31
C ARG A 345 -15.22 -11.22 -2.80
N VAL A 346 -16.39 -10.87 -2.29
CA VAL A 346 -16.67 -10.81 -0.85
C VAL A 346 -16.58 -12.21 -0.25
N ALA A 347 -17.24 -13.20 -0.87
CA ALA A 347 -17.17 -14.60 -0.44
C ALA A 347 -15.73 -15.15 -0.42
N ALA A 348 -14.93 -14.85 -1.45
CA ALA A 348 -13.52 -15.23 -1.49
C ALA A 348 -12.69 -14.54 -0.39
N THR A 349 -12.99 -13.28 -0.09
CA THR A 349 -12.32 -12.52 0.98
C THR A 349 -12.66 -13.11 2.35
N ASP A 350 -13.93 -13.44 2.60
CA ASP A 350 -14.37 -14.08 3.83
C ASP A 350 -13.71 -15.45 4.03
N GLN A 351 -13.60 -16.24 2.97
CA GLN A 351 -12.88 -17.51 3.00
C GLN A 351 -11.40 -17.30 3.38
N HIS A 352 -10.70 -16.38 2.70
CA HIS A 352 -9.30 -16.10 3.00
C HIS A 352 -9.08 -15.61 4.43
N LEU A 353 -9.98 -14.78 4.95
CA LEU A 353 -9.91 -14.29 6.32
C LEU A 353 -10.10 -15.44 7.33
N SER A 354 -11.05 -16.34 7.07
CA SER A 354 -11.28 -17.54 7.90
C SER A 354 -10.08 -18.50 7.90
N GLU A 355 -9.47 -18.73 6.74
CA GLU A 355 -8.25 -19.53 6.62
C GLU A 355 -7.05 -18.87 7.33
N ALA A 356 -6.90 -17.55 7.21
CA ALA A 356 -5.86 -16.80 7.90
C ALA A 356 -6.02 -16.83 9.42
N ALA A 357 -7.26 -16.70 9.91
CA ALA A 357 -7.58 -16.83 11.33
C ALA A 357 -7.22 -18.23 11.84
N THR A 358 -7.63 -19.28 11.14
CA THR A 358 -7.32 -20.67 11.51
C THR A 358 -5.81 -20.95 11.50
N ARG A 359 -5.08 -20.41 10.51
CA ARG A 359 -3.62 -20.54 10.43
C ARG A 359 -2.93 -19.82 11.58
N ASN A 360 -3.37 -18.60 11.92
CA ASN A 360 -2.79 -17.85 13.02
C ASN A 360 -3.09 -18.52 14.37
N GLU A 361 -4.30 -19.03 14.56
CA GLU A 361 -4.66 -19.83 15.73
C GLU A 361 -3.71 -21.05 15.87
N GLY A 362 -3.44 -21.77 14.79
CA GLY A 362 -2.47 -22.86 14.79
C GLY A 362 -1.04 -22.41 15.12
N ARG A 363 -0.62 -21.21 14.68
CA ARG A 363 0.69 -20.63 15.01
C ARG A 363 0.78 -20.23 16.48
N PHE A 364 -0.27 -19.62 17.03
CA PHE A 364 -0.31 -19.25 18.45
C PHE A 364 -0.27 -20.48 19.34
N ASN A 365 -1.09 -21.50 19.04
CA ASN A 365 -1.04 -22.78 19.76
C ASN A 365 0.37 -23.43 19.70
N HIS A 366 1.06 -23.36 18.56
CA HIS A 366 2.44 -23.85 18.48
C HIS A 366 3.44 -23.03 19.30
N LEU A 367 3.29 -21.70 19.32
CA LEU A 367 4.11 -20.82 20.14
C LEU A 367 3.88 -21.08 21.63
N ASP A 368 2.64 -21.24 22.07
CA ASP A 368 2.29 -21.55 23.46
C ASP A 368 2.93 -22.87 23.90
N ASN A 369 2.83 -23.93 23.08
CA ASN A 369 3.49 -25.21 23.35
C ASN A 369 5.03 -25.08 23.43
N ASN A 370 5.64 -24.25 22.57
CA ASN A 370 7.08 -24.02 22.61
C ASN A 370 7.50 -23.22 23.85
N LEU A 371 6.68 -22.27 24.29
CA LEU A 371 6.92 -21.52 25.53
C LEU A 371 6.80 -22.42 26.75
N GLU A 372 5.78 -23.27 26.82
CA GLU A 372 5.61 -24.26 27.90
C GLU A 372 6.82 -25.21 27.96
N SER A 373 7.28 -25.72 26.82
CA SER A 373 8.49 -26.56 26.76
C SER A 373 9.78 -25.81 27.15
N LEU A 374 9.88 -24.51 26.84
CA LEU A 374 11.02 -23.69 27.28
C LEU A 374 10.98 -23.47 28.79
N ASP A 375 9.81 -23.19 29.36
CA ASP A 375 9.62 -23.02 30.80
C ASP A 375 9.99 -24.31 31.56
N GLU A 376 9.56 -25.48 31.08
CA GLU A 376 9.95 -26.78 31.63
C GLU A 376 11.48 -26.96 31.62
N ARG A 377 12.13 -26.68 30.48
CA ARG A 377 13.59 -26.81 30.34
C ARG A 377 14.37 -25.84 31.22
N ILE A 378 13.84 -24.62 31.42
CA ILE A 378 14.43 -23.64 32.33
C ILE A 378 14.31 -24.15 33.76
N GLY A 379 13.14 -24.66 34.16
CA GLY A 379 12.94 -25.27 35.48
C GLY A 379 13.89 -26.44 35.75
N GLU A 380 14.03 -27.37 34.79
CA GLU A 380 15.00 -28.48 34.90
C GLU A 380 16.45 -27.99 35.02
N LEU A 381 16.82 -26.95 34.26
CA LEU A 381 18.16 -26.39 34.30
C LEU A 381 18.44 -25.69 35.64
N GLU A 382 17.47 -24.98 36.21
CA GLU A 382 17.56 -24.36 37.53
C GLU A 382 17.73 -25.42 38.63
N GLU A 383 16.97 -26.51 38.59
CA GLU A 383 17.09 -27.63 39.54
C GLU A 383 18.46 -28.31 39.41
N HIS A 384 18.91 -28.59 38.19
CA HIS A 384 20.21 -29.20 37.94
C HIS A 384 21.36 -28.30 38.40
N LEU A 385 21.29 -26.99 38.15
CA LEU A 385 22.31 -26.04 38.63
C LEU A 385 22.33 -25.97 40.14
N THR A 386 21.16 -25.91 40.79
CA THR A 386 21.06 -25.91 42.26
C THR A 386 21.70 -27.16 42.85
N THR A 387 21.34 -28.33 42.34
CA THR A 387 21.91 -29.63 42.76
C THR A 387 23.43 -29.67 42.59
N ARG A 388 23.93 -29.16 41.45
CA ARG A 388 25.37 -29.11 41.17
C ARG A 388 26.11 -28.16 42.11
N PHE A 389 25.52 -27.01 42.43
CA PHE A 389 26.09 -26.08 43.40
C PHE A 389 26.15 -26.71 44.80
N ASP A 390 25.08 -27.34 45.26
CA ASP A 390 25.05 -28.06 46.54
C ASP A 390 26.12 -29.17 46.60
N GLN A 391 26.32 -29.90 45.50
CA GLN A 391 27.35 -30.92 45.39
C GLN A 391 28.77 -30.32 45.47
N VAL A 392 29.01 -29.20 44.78
CA VAL A 392 30.28 -28.48 44.83
C VAL A 392 30.54 -27.98 46.25
N ASP A 393 29.57 -27.35 46.89
CA ASP A 393 29.70 -26.84 48.26
C ASP A 393 29.98 -27.97 49.26
N SER A 394 29.27 -29.08 49.17
CA SER A 394 29.52 -30.27 50.01
C SER A 394 30.93 -30.83 49.79
N THR A 395 31.37 -30.95 48.53
CA THR A 395 32.72 -31.46 48.20
C THR A 395 33.81 -30.53 48.72
N VAL A 396 33.65 -29.23 48.51
CA VAL A 396 34.61 -28.20 48.94
C VAL A 396 34.69 -28.17 50.46
N ASN A 397 33.55 -28.13 51.15
CA ASN A 397 33.49 -28.18 52.62
C ASN A 397 34.10 -29.47 53.17
N GLY A 398 33.82 -30.63 52.56
CA GLY A 398 34.43 -31.91 52.94
C GLY A 398 35.96 -31.91 52.80
N ARG A 399 36.48 -31.32 51.72
CA ARG A 399 37.93 -31.16 51.52
C ARG A 399 38.55 -30.19 52.53
N PHE A 400 37.91 -29.05 52.81
CA PHE A 400 38.37 -28.11 53.85
C PHE A 400 38.42 -28.78 55.22
N ASN A 401 37.35 -29.46 55.65
CA ASN A 401 37.32 -30.21 56.91
C ASN A 401 38.43 -31.28 56.98
N THR A 402 38.72 -31.94 55.85
CA THR A 402 39.82 -32.92 55.77
C THR A 402 41.19 -32.26 55.91
N VAL A 403 41.37 -31.07 55.32
CA VAL A 403 42.61 -30.29 55.47
C VAL A 403 42.76 -29.80 56.90
N ASP A 404 41.71 -29.25 57.50
CA ASP A 404 41.72 -28.75 58.88
C ASP A 404 42.05 -29.86 59.87
N THR A 405 41.45 -31.05 59.72
CA THR A 405 41.76 -32.20 60.57
C THR A 405 43.19 -32.70 60.39
N LYS A 406 43.71 -32.75 59.16
CA LYS A 406 45.11 -33.11 58.89
C LYS A 406 46.09 -32.09 59.44
N LEU A 407 45.80 -30.80 59.31
CA LEU A 407 46.61 -29.72 59.86
C LEU A 407 46.61 -29.78 61.39
N ALA A 408 45.45 -29.95 62.03
CA ALA A 408 45.34 -30.11 63.47
C ALA A 408 46.16 -31.30 63.98
N ALA A 409 46.02 -32.47 63.35
CA ALA A 409 46.82 -33.66 63.71
C ALA A 409 48.32 -33.47 63.47
N GLY A 410 48.69 -32.76 62.38
CA GLY A 410 50.06 -32.39 62.08
C GLY A 410 50.66 -31.47 63.14
N PHE A 411 49.92 -30.44 63.56
CA PHE A 411 50.33 -29.54 64.64
C PHE A 411 50.47 -30.27 65.97
N GLU A 412 49.55 -31.17 66.32
CA GLU A 412 49.66 -31.99 67.53
C GLU A 412 50.92 -32.87 67.51
N THR A 413 51.20 -33.49 66.36
CA THR A 413 52.42 -34.30 66.18
C THR A 413 53.68 -33.46 66.33
N VAL A 414 53.70 -32.25 65.77
CA VAL A 414 54.83 -31.32 65.90
C VAL A 414 54.97 -30.84 67.34
N SER A 415 53.87 -30.51 68.01
CA SER A 415 53.85 -30.13 69.43
C SER A 415 54.43 -31.23 70.31
N GLY A 416 53.95 -32.47 70.16
CA GLY A 416 54.49 -33.62 70.88
C GLY A 416 55.97 -33.89 70.57
N ARG A 417 56.43 -33.67 69.34
CA ARG A 417 57.87 -33.74 69.00
C ARG A 417 58.68 -32.64 69.69
N ILE A 418 58.15 -31.42 69.77
CA ILE A 418 58.79 -30.31 70.47
C ILE A 418 58.89 -30.62 71.96
N GLU A 419 57.82 -31.08 72.60
CA GLU A 419 57.81 -31.49 74.01
C GLU A 419 58.77 -32.65 74.29
N ALA A 420 58.83 -33.66 73.42
CA ALA A 420 59.78 -34.76 73.57
C ALA A 420 61.24 -34.31 73.43
N VAL A 421 61.53 -33.39 72.50
CA VAL A 421 62.85 -32.77 72.36
C VAL A 421 63.18 -31.95 73.59
N ASP A 422 62.26 -31.12 74.07
CA ASP A 422 62.42 -30.31 75.28
C ASP A 422 62.71 -31.17 76.52
N GLY A 423 61.95 -32.25 76.73
CA GLY A 423 62.20 -33.23 77.79
C GLY A 423 63.56 -33.95 77.64
N THR A 424 63.95 -34.32 76.43
CA THR A 424 65.27 -34.94 76.17
C THR A 424 66.41 -33.97 76.45
N VAL A 425 66.28 -32.70 76.04
CA VAL A 425 67.28 -31.66 76.32
C VAL A 425 67.36 -31.40 77.81
N THR A 426 66.23 -31.26 78.50
CA THR A 426 66.16 -31.06 79.96
C THR A 426 66.85 -32.20 80.71
N THR A 427 66.48 -33.46 80.44
CA THR A 427 67.12 -34.62 81.09
C THR A 427 68.62 -34.74 80.80
N ARG A 428 69.07 -34.41 79.58
CA ARG A 428 70.50 -34.35 79.25
C ARG A 428 71.22 -33.25 80.02
N LEU A 429 70.61 -32.07 80.16
CA LEU A 429 71.16 -30.97 80.97
C LEU A 429 71.24 -31.39 82.45
N ASP A 430 70.20 -31.98 83.03
CA ASP A 430 70.20 -32.47 84.42
C ASP A 430 71.28 -33.54 84.66
N THR A 431 71.46 -34.45 83.70
CA THR A 431 72.50 -35.49 83.76
C THR A 431 73.90 -34.88 83.69
N ILE A 432 74.10 -33.88 82.82
CA ILE A 432 75.36 -33.15 82.73
C ILE A 432 75.62 -32.40 84.04
N ASP A 433 74.62 -31.70 84.57
CA ASP A 433 74.72 -30.92 85.80
C ASP A 433 75.07 -31.82 87.00
N SER A 434 74.32 -32.91 87.21
CA SER A 434 74.59 -33.91 88.26
C SER A 434 75.95 -34.58 88.10
N GLY A 435 76.35 -34.88 86.85
CA GLY A 435 77.65 -35.47 86.53
C GLY A 435 78.80 -34.50 86.79
N LEU A 436 78.63 -33.21 86.50
CA LEU A 436 79.58 -32.17 86.84
C LEU A 436 79.66 -31.97 88.35
N ASP A 437 78.53 -31.94 89.06
CA ASP A 437 78.49 -31.79 90.52
C ASP A 437 79.20 -32.97 91.24
N THR A 438 78.95 -34.19 90.77
CA THR A 438 79.66 -35.39 91.25
C THR A 438 81.16 -35.29 91.01
N ARG A 439 81.58 -34.86 89.80
CA ARG A 439 83.01 -34.67 89.47
C ARG A 439 83.64 -33.57 90.31
N PHE A 440 82.96 -32.43 90.51
CA PHE A 440 83.44 -31.35 91.36
C PHE A 440 83.57 -31.80 92.80
N THR A 441 82.59 -32.53 93.35
CA THR A 441 82.64 -33.09 94.69
C THR A 441 83.78 -34.11 94.84
N ALA A 442 83.97 -35.00 93.85
CA ALA A 442 85.06 -35.96 93.85
C ALA A 442 86.43 -35.28 93.77
N VAL A 443 86.58 -34.26 92.92
CA VAL A 443 87.79 -33.44 92.84
C VAL A 443 88.03 -32.72 94.17
N ASN A 444 87.01 -32.09 94.74
CA ASN A 444 87.11 -31.40 96.03
C ASN A 444 87.52 -32.35 97.16
N SER A 445 86.92 -33.54 97.22
CA SER A 445 87.27 -34.57 98.20
C SER A 445 88.69 -35.09 98.01
N SER A 446 89.11 -35.32 96.76
CA SER A 446 90.49 -35.72 96.45
C SER A 446 91.51 -34.65 96.84
N LEU A 447 91.20 -33.37 96.56
CA LEU A 447 92.00 -32.23 97.00
C LEU A 447 92.03 -32.14 98.53
N GLN A 448 90.91 -32.36 99.21
CA GLN A 448 90.84 -32.38 100.67
C GLN A 448 91.73 -33.48 101.25
N THR A 449 91.62 -34.72 100.79
CA THR A 449 92.48 -35.83 101.23
C THR A 449 93.96 -35.54 100.98
N ARG A 450 94.30 -34.92 99.84
CA ARG A 450 95.67 -34.47 99.57
C ARG A 450 96.12 -33.40 100.55
N PHE A 451 95.28 -32.41 100.85
CA PHE A 451 95.59 -31.39 101.85
C PHE A 451 95.72 -31.97 103.26
N ASP A 452 94.88 -32.91 103.66
CA ASP A 452 94.99 -33.61 104.96
C ASP A 452 96.27 -34.46 105.03
N THR A 453 96.64 -35.13 103.92
CA THR A 453 97.92 -35.85 103.81
C THR A 453 99.11 -34.89 103.92
N VAL A 454 99.01 -33.70 103.33
CA VAL A 454 100.02 -32.66 103.48
C VAL A 454 100.04 -32.11 104.92
N GLY A 455 98.87 -31.93 105.55
CA GLY A 455 98.72 -31.54 106.94
C GLY A 455 99.39 -32.52 107.89
N THR A 456 99.06 -33.81 107.81
CA THR A 456 99.70 -34.87 108.61
C THR A 456 101.21 -34.99 108.36
N ARG A 457 101.67 -34.74 107.13
CA ARG A 457 103.11 -34.64 106.84
C ARG A 457 103.74 -33.43 107.53
N PHE A 458 103.07 -32.28 107.54
CA PHE A 458 103.52 -31.11 108.29
C PHE A 458 103.51 -31.36 109.79
N ASP A 459 102.48 -31.97 110.36
CA ASP A 459 102.43 -32.36 111.77
C ASP A 459 103.55 -33.36 112.13
N GLY A 460 103.83 -34.30 111.23
CA GLY A 460 104.95 -35.23 111.39
C GLY A 460 106.32 -34.53 111.33
N VAL A 461 106.47 -33.50 110.48
CA VAL A 461 107.66 -32.64 110.46
C VAL A 461 107.76 -31.82 111.74
N ASP A 462 106.65 -31.26 112.21
CA ASP A 462 106.56 -30.48 113.45
C ASP A 462 106.90 -31.33 114.68
N GLY A 463 106.40 -32.56 114.74
CA GLY A 463 106.77 -33.55 115.75
C GLY A 463 108.25 -33.92 115.70
N ARG A 464 108.82 -34.15 114.50
CA ARG A 464 110.26 -34.38 114.37
C ARG A 464 111.11 -33.18 114.80
N LEU A 465 110.62 -31.95 114.58
CA LEU A 465 111.28 -30.74 115.06
C LEU A 465 111.17 -30.61 116.58
N THR A 466 110.04 -30.99 117.17
CA THR A 466 109.84 -31.03 118.63
C THR A 466 110.74 -32.08 119.29
N ASP A 467 110.81 -33.29 118.74
CA ASP A 467 111.72 -34.34 119.20
C ASP A 467 113.20 -33.90 119.06
N LEU A 468 113.53 -33.19 117.99
CA LEU A 468 114.87 -32.62 117.81
C LEU A 468 115.16 -31.56 118.88
N ALA A 469 114.18 -30.71 119.21
CA ALA A 469 114.29 -29.73 120.28
C ALA A 469 114.50 -30.41 121.64
N ALA A 470 113.72 -31.45 121.97
CA ALA A 470 113.88 -32.22 123.21
C ALA A 470 115.23 -32.95 123.28
N ARG A 471 115.72 -33.51 122.17
CA ARG A 471 117.07 -34.10 122.11
C ARG A 471 118.16 -33.05 122.32
N ALA A 472 117.97 -31.83 121.82
CA ALA A 472 118.91 -30.74 122.05
C ALA A 472 118.93 -30.31 123.53
N GLU A 473 117.76 -30.29 124.18
CA GLU A 473 117.62 -30.00 125.62
C GLU A 473 118.26 -31.10 126.48
N GLN A 474 117.99 -32.38 126.17
CA GLN A 474 118.61 -33.54 126.83
C GLN A 474 120.15 -33.56 126.63
N ALA A 475 120.64 -33.13 125.48
CA ALA A 475 122.08 -32.96 125.26
C ALA A 475 122.65 -31.80 126.12
N GLY A 476 121.87 -30.73 126.34
CA GLY A 476 122.20 -29.67 127.29
C GLY A 476 122.34 -30.19 128.71
N GLU A 477 121.36 -30.94 129.22
CA GLU A 477 121.40 -31.55 130.56
C GLU A 477 122.53 -32.57 130.72
N GLN A 478 122.84 -33.36 129.67
CA GLN A 478 123.98 -34.29 129.69
C GLN A 478 125.32 -33.54 129.78
N LEU A 479 125.46 -32.40 129.11
CA LEU A 479 126.66 -31.57 129.21
C LEU A 479 126.78 -30.93 130.60
N GLU A 480 125.67 -30.48 131.19
CA GLU A 480 125.64 -29.95 132.57
C GLU A 480 125.98 -31.03 133.60
N ASN A 481 125.49 -32.26 133.44
CA ASN A 481 125.87 -33.39 134.30
C ASN A 481 127.34 -33.78 134.16
N VAL A 482 127.89 -33.70 132.93
CA VAL A 482 129.33 -33.89 132.71
C VAL A 482 130.13 -32.78 133.39
N ASP A 483 129.64 -31.53 133.34
CA ASP A 483 130.24 -30.38 134.02
C ASP A 483 130.26 -30.59 135.56
N ASP A 484 129.11 -30.94 136.16
CA ASP A 484 128.99 -31.26 137.58
C ASP A 484 129.91 -32.42 138.02
N ARG A 485 130.04 -33.46 137.17
CA ARG A 485 130.93 -34.61 137.45
C ARG A 485 132.40 -34.22 137.38
N VAL A 486 132.78 -33.32 136.48
CA VAL A 486 134.15 -32.78 136.41
C VAL A 486 134.44 -31.94 137.66
N GLU A 487 133.49 -31.11 138.11
CA GLU A 487 133.59 -30.31 139.35
C GLU A 487 133.73 -31.21 140.60
N ALA A 488 132.94 -32.30 140.69
CA ALA A 488 133.01 -33.27 141.79
C ALA A 488 134.32 -34.08 141.83
N VAL A 489 134.90 -34.39 140.67
CA VAL A 489 136.22 -35.03 140.57
C VAL A 489 137.32 -34.05 141.01
N ASN A 490 137.21 -32.78 140.64
CA ASN A 490 138.15 -31.73 141.01
C ASN A 490 138.19 -31.52 142.54
N GLN A 491 137.02 -31.52 143.21
CA GLN A 491 136.94 -31.43 144.68
C GLN A 491 137.53 -32.65 145.40
N ARG A 492 137.38 -33.88 144.86
CA ARG A 492 137.94 -35.12 145.47
C ARG A 492 139.46 -35.21 145.37
N VAL A 493 140.07 -34.63 144.34
CA VAL A 493 141.53 -34.52 144.23
C VAL A 493 142.09 -33.49 145.22
N GLY A 494 141.35 -32.42 145.52
CA GLY A 494 141.74 -31.39 146.50
C GLY A 494 141.74 -31.84 147.98
N GLN A 495 141.03 -32.91 148.35
CA GLN A 495 140.82 -33.33 149.75
C GLN A 495 141.74 -34.47 150.24
N LEU A 496 142.51 -35.11 149.35
CA LEU A 496 143.42 -36.21 149.69
C LEU A 496 144.58 -35.89 150.68
N PRO A 497 145.05 -34.63 150.85
CA PRO A 497 146.03 -34.31 151.90
C PRO A 497 145.50 -34.41 153.34
N ALA A 498 144.17 -34.41 153.55
CA ALA A 498 143.54 -34.36 154.88
C ALA A 498 143.17 -35.75 155.46
N THR A 499 143.08 -36.79 154.63
CA THR A 499 142.60 -38.13 155.06
C THR A 499 143.70 -39.13 155.40
N LEU A 500 144.97 -38.83 155.09
CA LEU A 500 146.08 -39.78 155.30
C LEU A 500 147.08 -39.42 156.43
N ALA A 501 146.86 -38.35 157.20
CA ALA A 501 147.52 -38.13 158.51
C ALA A 501 149.04 -38.43 158.55
N ILE A 502 149.78 -38.00 157.51
CA ILE A 502 151.23 -38.22 157.34
C ILE A 502 152.05 -37.21 158.18
N GLY A 503 151.45 -36.10 158.65
CA GLY A 503 152.11 -35.11 159.50
C GLY A 503 152.22 -35.52 160.98
N GLU A 504 151.15 -36.01 161.59
CA GLU A 504 151.12 -36.29 163.04
C GLU A 504 151.89 -37.56 163.46
N ARG A 505 152.10 -38.52 162.54
CA ARG A 505 152.81 -39.77 162.86
C ARG A 505 154.34 -39.64 162.85
N ILE A 506 154.88 -38.54 162.32
CA ILE A 506 156.33 -38.27 162.25
C ILE A 506 156.81 -37.48 163.47
N ASP A 507 155.97 -36.61 164.05
CA ASP A 507 156.35 -35.80 165.23
C ASP A 507 156.31 -36.58 166.56
N GLU A 508 155.38 -37.54 166.72
CA GLU A 508 155.33 -38.37 167.95
C GLU A 508 156.47 -39.40 168.06
N LEU A 509 156.99 -39.92 166.93
CA LEU A 509 158.07 -40.91 166.94
C LEU A 509 159.48 -40.29 167.03
N LEU A 510 159.64 -39.01 166.68
CA LEU A 510 160.89 -38.27 166.85
C LEU A 510 161.04 -37.62 168.24
N ALA A 511 159.93 -37.37 168.95
CA ALA A 511 159.95 -36.77 170.30
C ALA A 511 160.23 -37.79 171.42
N ALA A 512 159.79 -39.05 171.30
CA ALA A 512 160.02 -40.06 172.34
C ALA A 512 161.46 -40.62 172.36
N GLN A 513 162.24 -40.43 171.29
CA GLN A 513 163.61 -40.91 171.20
C GLN A 513 164.67 -39.85 171.57
N THR A 514 164.27 -38.60 171.82
CA THR A 514 165.18 -37.49 172.16
C THR A 514 165.09 -37.05 173.63
N ALA A 515 164.03 -37.40 174.37
CA ALA A 515 163.88 -37.07 175.79
C ALA A 515 164.60 -38.04 176.76
N ASP A 516 164.69 -39.34 176.45
CA ASP A 516 165.31 -40.32 177.38
C ASP A 516 166.86 -40.40 177.26
N GLN A 517 167.43 -39.87 176.18
CA GLN A 517 168.88 -39.61 176.09
C GLN A 517 169.32 -38.38 176.89
N ALA A 518 168.42 -37.45 177.21
CA ALA A 518 168.74 -36.25 177.99
C ALA A 518 168.82 -36.52 179.50
N GLN A 519 168.02 -37.46 180.03
CA GLN A 519 168.00 -37.75 181.48
C GLN A 519 169.16 -38.68 181.94
N ARG A 520 169.77 -39.43 181.01
CA ARG A 520 171.07 -40.10 181.23
C ARG A 520 172.26 -39.14 181.29
N LEU A 521 172.13 -37.91 180.79
CA LEU A 521 173.19 -36.89 180.83
C LEU A 521 173.07 -35.90 182.00
N THR A 522 171.89 -35.72 182.61
CA THR A 522 171.73 -34.88 183.82
C THR A 522 172.13 -35.60 185.12
N ALA A 523 171.94 -36.93 185.22
CA ALA A 523 172.38 -37.70 186.38
C ALA A 523 173.90 -37.95 186.39
N ALA A 524 174.55 -37.92 185.22
CA ALA A 524 176.01 -37.91 185.10
C ALA A 524 176.66 -36.56 185.50
N ALA A 525 175.89 -35.46 185.66
CA ALA A 525 176.40 -34.15 186.05
C ALA A 525 176.28 -33.83 187.56
N ALA A 526 175.41 -34.52 188.32
CA ALA A 526 175.20 -34.24 189.75
C ALA A 526 176.10 -35.06 190.70
N ALA A 527 176.73 -36.15 190.23
CA ALA A 527 177.80 -36.82 190.96
C ALA A 527 179.12 -35.98 191.02
N LEU A 528 179.20 -34.81 190.36
CA LEU A 528 180.43 -34.02 190.23
C LEU A 528 180.44 -32.65 190.92
N THR A 529 179.30 -32.07 191.35
CA THR A 529 179.26 -30.70 191.91
C THR A 529 179.26 -30.63 193.44
N GLU A 530 178.70 -31.61 194.16
CA GLU A 530 178.56 -31.51 195.64
C GLU A 530 179.41 -32.53 196.43
N ILE A 531 180.50 -33.01 195.83
CA ILE A 531 181.76 -33.30 196.56
C ILE A 531 182.73 -32.08 196.43
N VAL A 532 182.53 -31.14 195.49
CA VAL A 532 183.44 -29.99 195.23
C VAL A 532 183.08 -28.70 195.99
N GLN A 533 181.90 -28.61 196.62
CA GLN A 533 181.59 -27.54 197.60
C GLN A 533 181.67 -28.00 199.08
N ALA A 534 181.99 -29.29 199.35
CA ALA A 534 182.24 -29.83 200.70
C ALA A 534 183.70 -30.29 201.00
N ARG A 535 184.69 -29.98 200.12
CA ARG A 535 186.19 -30.08 200.23
C ARG A 535 186.85 -31.41 199.75
N PRO A 536 188.15 -31.44 199.41
CA PRO A 536 189.10 -30.49 198.78
C PRO A 536 189.51 -30.94 197.34
N ASP A 537 190.19 -30.04 196.61
CA ASP A 537 190.90 -30.20 195.32
C ASP A 537 190.10 -30.12 193.99
N ARG A 538 190.63 -29.27 193.08
CA ARG A 538 189.88 -28.47 192.08
C ARG A 538 190.35 -28.57 190.61
N ASP A 539 191.44 -29.26 190.23
CA ASP A 539 192.24 -28.75 189.09
C ASP A 539 192.32 -29.52 187.74
N GLU A 540 191.40 -30.42 187.34
CA GLU A 540 191.51 -31.12 186.01
C GLU A 540 190.25 -31.16 185.11
N LEU A 541 189.34 -30.21 185.29
CA LEU A 541 188.04 -30.08 184.60
C LEU A 541 188.09 -29.54 183.14
N THR A 542 189.21 -29.56 182.42
CA THR A 542 189.29 -28.70 181.21
C THR A 542 189.91 -29.27 179.93
N GLN A 543 190.44 -30.51 179.90
CA GLN A 543 191.30 -30.91 178.76
C GLN A 543 190.75 -31.99 177.80
N THR A 544 189.52 -32.49 177.96
CA THR A 544 188.96 -33.57 177.10
C THR A 544 187.63 -33.24 176.39
N VAL A 545 187.06 -32.06 176.60
CA VAL A 545 185.88 -31.46 175.91
C VAL A 545 186.07 -31.22 174.38
N THR A 546 187.11 -31.74 173.73
CA THR A 546 187.49 -31.30 172.36
C THR A 546 187.62 -32.43 171.30
N GLY A 547 187.29 -33.70 171.61
CA GLY A 547 187.68 -34.85 170.77
C GLY A 547 186.73 -35.41 169.69
N ILE A 548 185.38 -35.29 169.77
CA ILE A 548 184.45 -36.13 168.94
C ILE A 548 183.42 -35.30 168.11
N VAL A 549 183.54 -33.97 168.10
CA VAL A 549 182.69 -33.02 167.34
C VAL A 549 182.88 -33.02 165.79
N HIS A 550 183.84 -33.71 165.17
CA HIS A 550 184.26 -33.33 163.80
C HIS A 550 183.91 -34.21 162.54
N PRO A 551 183.59 -35.53 162.56
CA PRO A 551 183.57 -36.30 161.28
C PRO A 551 182.28 -36.61 160.45
N ALA A 552 181.01 -36.36 160.81
CA ALA A 552 179.87 -36.92 160.01
C ALA A 552 178.69 -36.00 159.63
N THR A 553 178.84 -34.70 159.85
CA THR A 553 178.03 -33.60 159.28
C THR A 553 178.02 -33.57 157.74
N THR A 554 178.76 -34.44 157.05
CA THR A 554 178.94 -34.45 155.58
C THR A 554 177.98 -35.36 154.82
N GLY A 555 177.26 -36.28 155.48
CA GLY A 555 176.27 -37.16 154.83
C GLY A 555 174.90 -36.51 154.62
N LEU A 556 174.58 -35.49 155.43
CA LEU A 556 173.30 -34.77 155.43
C LEU A 556 173.08 -33.88 154.18
N THR A 557 174.12 -33.47 153.45
CA THR A 557 173.98 -32.52 152.31
C THR A 557 173.82 -33.19 150.93
N LYS A 558 174.29 -34.44 150.74
CA LYS A 558 174.25 -35.09 149.42
C LYS A 558 172.90 -35.72 149.05
N ARG A 559 172.12 -36.12 150.05
CA ARG A 559 170.79 -36.74 149.86
C ARG A 559 169.66 -35.72 149.64
N LEU A 560 169.86 -34.46 150.01
CA LEU A 560 168.89 -33.38 149.75
C LEU A 560 169.01 -32.81 148.32
N GLY A 561 170.22 -32.69 147.75
CA GLY A 561 170.41 -32.15 146.40
C GLY A 561 169.91 -33.04 145.25
N ALA A 562 169.99 -34.37 145.38
CA ALA A 562 169.55 -35.30 144.33
C ALA A 562 168.01 -35.40 144.20
N LEU A 563 167.27 -35.02 145.25
CA LEU A 563 165.80 -35.11 145.26
C LEU A 563 165.16 -33.86 144.64
N GLU A 564 165.83 -32.71 144.68
CA GLU A 564 165.41 -31.47 144.00
C GLU A 564 165.61 -31.56 142.46
N GLU A 565 166.68 -32.21 142.00
CA GLU A 565 167.01 -32.37 140.58
C GLU A 565 166.01 -33.27 139.82
N THR A 566 165.43 -34.26 140.49
CA THR A 566 164.41 -35.15 139.88
C THR A 566 163.03 -34.52 139.78
N MET A 567 162.67 -33.58 140.67
CA MET A 567 161.43 -32.79 140.51
C MET A 567 161.55 -31.74 139.41
N LEU A 568 162.74 -31.19 139.16
CA LEU A 568 162.97 -30.23 138.07
C LEU A 568 162.93 -30.91 136.68
N ALA A 569 163.42 -32.15 136.57
CA ALA A 569 163.28 -32.96 135.35
C ALA A 569 161.80 -33.29 135.02
N LEU A 570 160.93 -33.37 136.03
CA LEU A 570 159.49 -33.55 135.82
C LEU A 570 158.81 -32.27 135.28
N ALA A 571 159.33 -31.08 135.61
CA ALA A 571 158.86 -29.81 135.06
C ALA A 571 159.36 -29.57 133.62
N GLU A 572 160.55 -30.06 133.27
CA GLU A 572 161.10 -29.96 131.90
C GLU A 572 160.41 -30.92 130.91
N ALA A 573 159.86 -32.05 131.37
CA ALA A 573 159.09 -32.97 130.53
C ALA A 573 157.68 -32.46 130.17
N LEU A 574 157.07 -31.59 130.99
CA LEU A 574 155.76 -30.98 130.74
C LEU A 574 155.83 -29.72 129.83
N LEU A 575 157.04 -29.28 129.45
CA LEU A 575 157.29 -28.03 128.70
C LEU A 575 158.03 -28.21 127.36
N ARG A 576 158.13 -29.44 126.79
CA ARG A 576 158.77 -29.68 125.48
C ARG A 576 157.74 -29.82 124.33
N PRO A 577 157.96 -29.17 123.16
CA PRO A 577 156.98 -29.11 122.07
C PRO A 577 157.02 -30.34 121.16
N THR A 578 155.87 -30.88 120.80
CA THR A 578 155.73 -31.81 119.66
C THR A 578 155.45 -31.01 118.37
N ARG A 579 156.48 -30.87 117.55
CA ARG A 579 156.45 -30.41 116.14
C ARG A 579 155.77 -31.46 115.23
N PRO A 580 155.36 -31.07 113.99
CA PRO A 580 154.59 -31.93 113.08
C PRO A 580 155.48 -32.94 112.34
N LYS A 581 154.87 -34.00 111.79
CA LYS A 581 155.22 -34.58 110.48
C LYS A 581 154.17 -35.60 110.01
N ASP A 582 153.80 -35.40 108.73
CA ASP A 582 153.15 -36.26 107.74
C ASP A 582 151.71 -36.74 107.95
#